data_AF-A0A7S2M0W3-F1
#
_entry.id   AF-A0A7S2M0W3-F1
#
_cell.length_a   1.000
_cell.length_b   1.000
_cell.length_c   1.000
_cell.angle_alpha   90.00
_cell.angle_beta   90.00
_cell.angle_gamma   90.00
#
_symmetry.space_group_name_H-M   'P 1'
#
loop_
_entity.id
_entity.type
_entity.pdbx_description
1 polymer ?
#
loop_
_entity_poly.entity_id
_entity_poly.type
_entity_poly.pdbx_seq_one_letter_code
_entity_poly.pdbx_strand_id
1 'polypeptide(L)'
;MEASMSRSQLLSAPLQAVDALFDAWMAQHGPIPVREWGEREHFIKALGLEDEQAFAQIPCLNDQAVADSVAPFSLVRYRAMVQDIFEPEIFTACFEERDAGTTAAPKAPRLLNTKYREILEAAPGRELRCLNSDDGEVTSDGFGQRGACYCVPMPGESAWAQQAAARWSSPAPPAPAPGAP
;
A
#
# COMPACT_ATOMS: atom_id res chain seq x y z
N MET A 1 5.53 -13.26 18.92
CA MET A 1 4.71 -12.21 19.54
C MET A 1 4.61 -11.10 18.51
N GLU A 2 3.65 -11.20 17.59
CA GLU A 2 3.49 -10.19 16.52
C GLU A 2 3.07 -8.87 17.17
N ALA A 3 3.88 -7.84 17.02
CA ALA A 3 3.47 -6.48 17.31
C ALA A 3 2.44 -6.10 16.24
N SER A 4 1.16 -6.40 16.50
CA SER A 4 0.05 -5.98 15.65
C SER A 4 0.08 -4.45 15.53
N MET A 5 0.33 -3.93 14.32
CA MET A 5 0.31 -2.49 14.08
C MET A 5 -1.09 -1.95 14.38
N SER A 6 -1.14 -0.79 15.04
CA SER A 6 -2.41 -0.12 15.32
C SER A 6 -3.06 0.39 14.02
N ARG A 7 -4.39 0.60 14.04
CA ARG A 7 -5.13 1.22 12.94
C ARG A 7 -4.47 2.51 12.45
N SER A 8 -4.02 3.37 13.38
CA SER A 8 -3.36 4.63 13.03
C SER A 8 -2.08 4.40 12.23
N GLN A 9 -1.27 3.40 12.61
CA GLN A 9 -0.02 3.08 11.91
C GLN A 9 -0.28 2.49 10.53
N LEU A 10 -1.32 1.66 10.39
CA LEU A 10 -1.73 1.15 9.07
C LEU A 10 -2.12 2.26 8.10
N LEU A 11 -2.64 3.38 8.60
CA LEU A 11 -2.99 4.54 7.79
C LEU A 11 -1.78 5.45 7.50
N SER A 12 -0.95 5.72 8.52
CA SER A 12 0.16 6.67 8.39
C SER A 12 1.44 6.07 7.80
N ALA A 13 1.61 4.75 7.90
CA ALA A 13 2.80 4.02 7.45
C ALA A 13 2.45 2.63 6.87
N PRO A 14 1.49 2.53 5.91
CA PRO A 14 1.05 1.26 5.33
C PRO A 14 2.19 0.44 4.73
N LEU A 15 3.17 1.09 4.10
CA LEU A 15 4.31 0.41 3.47
C LEU A 15 5.16 -0.36 4.49
N GLN A 16 5.32 0.16 5.71
CA GLN A 16 6.04 -0.55 6.78
C GLN A 16 5.26 -1.78 7.26
N ALA A 17 3.93 -1.71 7.27
CA ALA A 17 3.08 -2.86 7.60
C ALA A 17 3.19 -3.94 6.52
N VAL A 18 3.16 -3.55 5.25
CA VAL A 18 3.35 -4.45 4.09
C VAL A 18 4.71 -5.14 4.17
N ASP A 19 5.77 -4.41 4.49
CA ASP A 19 7.13 -4.96 4.65
C ASP A 19 7.22 -5.91 5.85
N ALA A 20 6.62 -5.57 6.98
CA ALA A 20 6.60 -6.42 8.16
C ALA A 20 5.83 -7.73 7.93
N LEU A 21 4.70 -7.66 7.22
CA LEU A 21 3.92 -8.85 6.83
C LEU A 21 4.71 -9.72 5.85
N PHE A 22 5.44 -9.11 4.92
CA PHE A 22 6.30 -9.82 4.00
C PHE A 22 7.43 -10.53 4.75
N ASP A 23 8.17 -9.82 5.60
CA ASP A 23 9.25 -10.40 6.41
C ASP A 23 8.73 -11.55 7.31
N ALA A 24 7.52 -11.41 7.89
CA ALA A 24 6.90 -12.46 8.69
C ALA A 24 6.53 -13.69 7.87
N TRP A 25 6.01 -13.51 6.66
CA TRP A 25 5.72 -14.60 5.74
C TRP A 25 7.00 -15.35 5.34
N MET A 26 8.06 -14.61 5.02
CA MET A 26 9.37 -15.14 4.64
C MET A 26 10.03 -15.92 5.78
N ALA A 27 9.88 -15.47 7.03
CA ALA A 27 10.37 -16.19 8.20
C ALA A 27 9.69 -17.56 8.37
N GLN A 28 8.45 -17.72 7.89
CA GLN A 28 7.69 -18.96 7.98
C GLN A 28 7.91 -19.90 6.78
N HIS A 29 8.07 -19.36 5.58
CA HIS A 29 8.07 -20.13 4.34
C HIS A 29 9.44 -20.19 3.64
N GLY A 30 10.41 -19.39 4.10
CA GLY A 30 11.74 -19.26 3.51
C GLY A 30 11.80 -18.16 2.44
N PRO A 31 12.99 -17.94 1.85
CA PRO A 31 13.24 -16.84 0.91
C PRO A 31 12.71 -17.15 -0.50
N ILE A 32 11.39 -17.31 -0.64
CA ILE A 32 10.73 -17.64 -1.90
C ILE A 32 9.98 -16.40 -2.41
N PRO A 33 10.19 -15.97 -3.68
CA PRO A 33 9.41 -14.89 -4.27
C PRO A 33 7.92 -15.25 -4.28
N VAL A 34 7.09 -14.35 -3.75
CA VAL A 34 5.64 -14.56 -3.66
C VAL A 34 4.91 -13.29 -4.07
N ARG A 35 3.76 -13.46 -4.73
CA ARG A 35 2.94 -12.34 -5.22
C ARG A 35 2.00 -11.78 -4.15
N GLU A 36 1.47 -12.65 -3.31
CA GLU A 36 0.48 -12.36 -2.29
C GLU A 36 0.90 -13.08 -1.00
N TRP A 37 0.99 -12.35 0.10
CA TRP A 37 1.36 -12.91 1.42
C TRP A 37 0.30 -12.62 2.49
N GLY A 38 -0.91 -12.28 2.06
CA GLY A 38 -2.05 -12.01 2.92
C GLY A 38 -2.15 -10.55 3.38
N GLU A 39 -1.38 -9.65 2.77
CA GLU A 39 -1.37 -8.25 3.11
C GLU A 39 -2.70 -7.56 2.78
N ARG A 40 -3.34 -7.91 1.66
CA ARG A 40 -4.67 -7.39 1.33
C ARG A 40 -5.69 -7.78 2.39
N GLU A 41 -5.78 -9.05 2.74
CA GLU A 41 -6.73 -9.58 3.73
C GLU A 41 -6.47 -8.97 5.11
N HIS A 42 -5.18 -8.78 5.46
CA HIS A 42 -4.80 -8.09 6.69
C HIS A 42 -5.38 -6.68 6.75
N PHE A 43 -5.20 -5.87 5.70
CA PHE A 43 -5.72 -4.50 5.68
C PHE A 43 -7.26 -4.47 5.66
N ILE A 44 -7.91 -5.35 4.91
CA ILE A 44 -9.39 -5.47 4.90
C ILE A 44 -9.91 -5.68 6.32
N LYS A 45 -9.35 -6.67 7.02
CA LYS A 45 -9.78 -7.03 8.38
C LYS A 45 -9.39 -5.97 9.41
N ALA A 46 -8.15 -5.51 9.41
CA ALA A 46 -7.62 -4.60 10.43
C ALA A 46 -8.22 -3.20 10.33
N LEU A 47 -8.57 -2.76 9.11
CA LEU A 47 -9.25 -1.48 8.88
C LEU A 47 -10.77 -1.61 8.79
N GLY A 48 -11.33 -2.82 8.82
CA GLY A 48 -12.77 -3.05 8.71
C GLY A 48 -13.34 -2.50 7.40
N LEU A 49 -12.65 -2.71 6.27
CA LEU A 49 -13.01 -2.08 4.99
C LEU A 49 -14.36 -2.51 4.42
N GLU A 50 -14.95 -3.58 4.95
CA GLU A 50 -16.28 -4.07 4.60
C GLU A 50 -17.40 -3.25 5.27
N ASP A 51 -17.08 -2.53 6.36
CA ASP A 51 -18.01 -1.63 7.05
C ASP A 51 -17.89 -0.21 6.48
N GLU A 52 -18.99 0.36 5.98
CA GLU A 52 -18.99 1.67 5.34
C GLU A 52 -18.51 2.78 6.27
N GLN A 53 -18.83 2.69 7.56
CA GLN A 53 -18.45 3.69 8.56
C GLN A 53 -16.95 3.64 8.84
N ALA A 54 -16.36 2.46 8.94
CA ALA A 54 -14.93 2.24 9.12
C ALA A 54 -14.14 2.58 7.85
N PHE A 55 -14.67 2.29 6.66
CA PHE A 55 -14.10 2.70 5.39
C PHE A 55 -14.07 4.23 5.26
N ALA A 56 -15.14 4.92 5.67
CA ALA A 56 -15.24 6.38 5.66
C ALA A 56 -14.16 7.07 6.52
N GLN A 57 -13.68 6.41 7.60
CA GLN A 57 -12.62 6.94 8.46
C GLN A 57 -11.24 6.98 7.78
N ILE A 58 -11.07 6.37 6.61
CA ILE A 58 -9.82 6.51 5.84
C ILE A 58 -9.82 7.91 5.21
N PRO A 59 -8.74 8.70 5.34
CA PRO A 59 -8.67 10.03 4.73
C PRO A 59 -8.92 9.97 3.22
N CYS A 60 -9.74 10.88 2.69
CA CYS A 60 -9.98 10.97 1.26
C CYS A 60 -9.16 12.10 0.65
N LEU A 61 -8.42 11.79 -0.41
CA LEU A 61 -7.60 12.76 -1.13
C LEU A 61 -8.45 13.87 -1.77
N ASN A 62 -9.67 13.55 -2.23
CA ASN A 62 -10.58 14.52 -2.85
C ASN A 62 -11.11 15.58 -1.88
N ASP A 63 -11.05 15.33 -0.57
CA ASP A 63 -11.53 16.27 0.45
C ASP A 63 -10.43 17.24 0.91
N GLN A 64 -9.20 17.09 0.39
CA GLN A 64 -8.08 17.97 0.68
C GLN A 64 -8.07 19.14 -0.31
N ALA A 65 -7.84 20.35 0.20
CA ALA A 65 -7.76 21.54 -0.63
C ALA A 65 -6.51 21.54 -1.53
N VAL A 66 -5.42 20.92 -1.07
CA VAL A 66 -4.14 20.81 -1.78
C VAL A 66 -3.59 19.40 -1.56
N ALA A 67 -3.12 18.74 -2.61
CA ALA A 67 -2.59 17.37 -2.50
C ALA A 67 -1.38 17.28 -1.55
N ASP A 68 -0.55 18.33 -1.52
CA ASP A 68 0.66 18.41 -0.69
C ASP A 68 0.38 18.43 0.83
N SER A 69 -0.88 18.63 1.25
CA SER A 69 -1.24 18.53 2.67
C SER A 69 -1.37 17.08 3.15
N VAL A 70 -1.39 16.11 2.24
CA VAL A 70 -1.41 14.67 2.57
C VAL A 70 0.00 14.19 2.83
N ALA A 71 0.19 13.50 3.95
CA ALA A 71 1.48 12.89 4.27
C ALA A 71 1.88 11.89 3.17
N PRO A 72 3.10 11.98 2.61
CA PRO A 72 3.60 10.99 1.66
C PRO A 72 3.54 9.58 2.23
N PHE A 73 3.34 8.60 1.34
CA PHE A 73 3.30 7.17 1.67
C PHE A 73 2.22 6.76 2.68
N SER A 74 1.19 7.58 2.86
CA SER A 74 0.01 7.25 3.68
C SER A 74 -1.09 6.58 2.85
N LEU A 75 -1.98 5.85 3.53
CA LEU A 75 -3.14 5.21 2.91
C LEU A 75 -4.30 6.19 2.83
N VAL A 76 -4.84 6.39 1.62
CA VAL A 76 -5.97 7.29 1.36
C VAL A 76 -7.03 6.62 0.50
N ARG A 77 -8.26 7.12 0.60
CA ARG A 77 -9.32 6.92 -0.40
C ARG A 77 -9.16 7.93 -1.51
N TYR A 78 -9.43 7.50 -2.73
CA TYR A 78 -9.53 8.38 -3.89
C TYR A 78 -10.79 8.05 -4.67
N ARG A 79 -11.55 9.09 -5.03
CA ARG A 79 -12.77 9.05 -5.84
C ARG A 79 -12.43 9.67 -7.19
N ALA A 80 -12.68 8.92 -8.25
CA ALA A 80 -12.43 9.39 -9.59
C ALA A 80 -13.31 8.64 -10.58
N MET A 81 -13.44 9.21 -11.78
CA MET A 81 -14.02 8.53 -12.92
C MET A 81 -12.90 7.78 -13.64
N VAL A 82 -13.06 6.46 -13.81
CA VAL A 82 -12.18 5.67 -14.67
C VAL A 82 -12.53 6.02 -16.12
N GLN A 83 -11.57 6.58 -16.85
CA GLN A 83 -11.72 6.93 -18.27
C GLN A 83 -11.22 5.83 -19.20
N ASP A 84 -10.15 5.15 -18.79
CA ASP A 84 -9.54 4.09 -19.57
C ASP A 84 -8.95 3.02 -18.65
N ILE A 85 -8.88 1.80 -19.17
CA ILE A 85 -8.25 0.65 -18.55
C ILE A 85 -7.19 0.16 -19.52
N PHE A 86 -5.92 0.35 -19.15
CA PHE A 86 -4.80 -0.04 -19.98
C PHE A 86 -4.51 -1.54 -19.86
N GLU A 87 -3.65 -2.03 -20.74
CA GLU A 87 -3.04 -3.35 -20.56
C GLU A 87 -2.33 -3.42 -19.19
N PRO A 88 -2.37 -4.59 -18.53
CA PRO A 88 -1.71 -4.73 -17.24
C PRO A 88 -0.22 -4.45 -17.32
N GLU A 89 0.27 -3.68 -16.37
CA GLU A 89 1.68 -3.33 -16.27
C GLU A 89 2.45 -4.45 -15.56
N ILE A 90 3.56 -4.89 -16.15
CA ILE A 90 4.48 -5.85 -15.55
C ILE A 90 5.59 -5.07 -14.84
N PHE A 91 5.85 -5.41 -13.59
CA PHE A 91 6.88 -4.77 -12.78
C PHE A 91 7.71 -5.80 -12.01
N THR A 92 8.93 -5.43 -11.59
CA THR A 92 9.76 -6.28 -10.72
C THR A 92 9.17 -6.28 -9.32
N ALA A 93 8.52 -7.38 -8.92
CA ALA A 93 7.82 -7.50 -7.64
C ALA A 93 8.76 -7.73 -6.46
N CYS A 94 9.92 -8.35 -6.70
CA CYS A 94 10.89 -8.66 -5.66
C CYS A 94 12.32 -8.38 -6.13
N PHE A 95 13.11 -7.81 -5.23
CA PHE A 95 14.55 -7.63 -5.37
C PHE A 95 15.29 -8.45 -4.33
N GLU A 96 16.48 -8.89 -4.68
CA GLU A 96 17.44 -9.40 -3.71
C GLU A 96 18.41 -8.30 -3.33
N GLU A 97 18.48 -7.99 -2.05
CA GLU A 97 19.46 -7.07 -1.51
C GLU A 97 20.67 -7.85 -1.00
N ARG A 98 21.86 -7.57 -1.55
CA ARG A 98 23.14 -8.22 -1.20
C ARG A 98 24.17 -7.19 -0.78
N ASP A 99 25.20 -7.61 -0.05
CA ASP A 99 26.34 -6.72 0.26
C ASP A 99 27.10 -6.36 -1.02
N ALA A 100 27.42 -5.07 -1.21
CA ALA A 100 28.10 -4.55 -2.40
C ALA A 100 29.62 -4.86 -2.44
N GLY A 101 30.05 -5.99 -1.84
CA GLY A 101 31.45 -6.43 -1.84
C GLY A 101 32.34 -5.83 -0.76
N THR A 102 31.79 -5.49 0.42
CA THR A 102 32.61 -4.96 1.54
C THR A 102 33.41 -6.05 2.28
N THR A 103 34.54 -5.68 2.88
CA THR A 103 35.44 -6.53 3.69
C THR A 103 34.86 -6.99 5.04
N ALA A 104 33.62 -6.63 5.36
CA ALA A 104 32.94 -7.13 6.55
C ALA A 104 32.41 -8.56 6.32
N ALA A 105 32.12 -9.29 7.40
CA ALA A 105 31.51 -10.62 7.29
C ALA A 105 30.22 -10.52 6.46
N PRO A 106 30.05 -11.35 5.41
CA PRO A 106 28.92 -11.26 4.50
C PRO A 106 27.62 -11.52 5.26
N LYS A 107 26.68 -10.57 5.16
CA LYS A 107 25.31 -10.76 5.64
C LYS A 107 24.54 -11.59 4.62
N ALA A 108 23.59 -12.37 5.12
CA ALA A 108 22.69 -13.12 4.26
C ALA A 108 21.95 -12.17 3.27
N PRO A 109 21.68 -12.63 2.03
CA PRO A 109 20.81 -11.90 1.13
C PRO A 109 19.43 -11.74 1.75
N ARG A 110 18.78 -10.61 1.45
CA ARG A 110 17.41 -10.33 1.89
C ARG A 110 16.53 -10.09 0.68
N LEU A 111 15.37 -10.71 0.66
CA LEU A 111 14.35 -10.41 -0.33
C LEU A 111 13.53 -9.20 0.11
N LEU A 112 13.32 -8.28 -0.80
CA LEU A 112 12.53 -7.07 -0.63
C LEU A 112 11.41 -7.06 -1.66
N ASN A 113 10.23 -6.58 -1.25
CA ASN A 113 9.09 -6.43 -2.14
C ASN A 113 8.98 -4.98 -2.64
N THR A 114 8.38 -4.79 -3.81
CA THR A 114 8.01 -3.47 -4.38
C THR A 114 6.51 -3.29 -4.48
N LYS A 115 5.72 -4.17 -3.85
CA LYS A 115 4.28 -4.03 -3.90
C LYS A 115 3.87 -2.71 -3.25
N TYR A 116 3.05 -1.95 -3.97
CA TYR A 116 2.60 -0.60 -3.59
C TYR A 116 3.70 0.49 -3.57
N ARG A 117 4.88 0.28 -4.19
CA ARG A 117 5.91 1.31 -4.34
C ARG A 117 6.73 1.13 -5.62
N GLU A 118 7.05 2.23 -6.30
CA GLU A 118 7.90 2.19 -7.50
C GLU A 118 9.40 2.32 -7.19
N ILE A 119 9.73 2.96 -6.07
CA ILE A 119 11.11 3.28 -5.69
C ILE A 119 11.48 2.45 -4.46
N LEU A 120 12.61 1.76 -4.57
CA LEU A 120 13.24 1.01 -3.49
C LEU A 120 14.71 1.41 -3.44
N GLU A 121 15.20 1.76 -2.26
CA GLU A 121 16.60 2.11 -2.04
C GLU A 121 17.30 0.99 -1.27
N ALA A 122 18.50 0.61 -1.71
CA ALA A 122 19.34 -0.32 -0.98
C ALA A 122 19.78 0.30 0.35
N ALA A 123 19.88 -0.52 1.40
CA ALA A 123 20.51 -0.09 2.64
C ALA A 123 21.99 0.30 2.38
N PRO A 124 22.57 1.22 3.18
CA PRO A 124 23.95 1.65 3.00
C PRO A 124 24.93 0.47 2.94
N GLY A 125 25.74 0.42 1.87
CA GLY A 125 26.72 -0.65 1.62
C GLY A 125 26.15 -1.93 1.00
N ARG A 126 24.87 -1.93 0.62
CA ARG A 126 24.21 -3.01 -0.10
C ARG A 126 23.80 -2.57 -1.50
N GLU A 127 23.49 -3.53 -2.35
CA GLU A 127 22.99 -3.34 -3.71
C GLU A 127 21.73 -4.17 -3.94
N LEU A 128 20.82 -3.65 -4.78
CA LEU A 128 19.64 -4.36 -5.23
C LEU A 128 19.95 -5.11 -6.52
N ARG A 129 19.62 -6.39 -6.56
CA ARG A 129 19.68 -7.22 -7.76
C ARG A 129 18.29 -7.72 -8.12
N CYS A 130 17.99 -7.71 -9.41
CA CYS A 130 16.82 -8.41 -9.93
C CYS A 130 17.06 -9.92 -9.81
N LEU A 131 16.04 -10.66 -9.36
CA LEU A 131 16.13 -12.11 -9.15
C LEU A 131 16.46 -12.93 -10.41
N ASN A 132 16.38 -12.31 -11.59
CA ASN A 132 16.51 -12.94 -12.90
C ASN A 132 17.80 -12.58 -13.64
N SER A 133 18.79 -11.98 -12.97
CA SER A 133 19.94 -11.37 -13.65
C SER A 133 21.17 -12.27 -13.85
N ASP A 134 21.36 -13.33 -13.05
CA ASP A 134 22.67 -14.00 -12.98
C ASP A 134 22.74 -15.45 -13.53
N ASP A 135 21.62 -16.18 -13.75
CA ASP A 135 21.67 -17.63 -14.09
C ASP A 135 21.00 -18.05 -15.41
N GLY A 136 20.57 -17.11 -16.27
CA GLY A 136 20.06 -17.44 -17.62
C GLY A 136 18.69 -18.12 -17.68
N GLU A 137 18.06 -18.45 -16.55
CA GLU A 137 16.65 -18.80 -16.45
C GLU A 137 15.85 -17.62 -15.89
N VAL A 138 15.01 -17.02 -16.74
CA VAL A 138 14.01 -16.04 -16.30
C VAL A 138 12.86 -16.82 -15.68
N THR A 139 12.83 -16.99 -14.36
CA THR A 139 11.62 -17.48 -13.72
C THR A 139 10.63 -16.33 -13.60
N SER A 140 9.34 -16.59 -13.85
CA SER A 140 8.26 -15.61 -13.76
C SER A 140 8.02 -15.06 -12.35
N ASP A 141 8.80 -15.54 -11.37
CA ASP A 141 8.50 -15.46 -9.95
C ASP A 141 8.99 -14.14 -9.34
N GLY A 142 9.95 -13.48 -9.97
CA GLY A 142 10.40 -12.13 -9.59
C GLY A 142 9.53 -10.99 -10.14
N PHE A 143 8.58 -11.29 -11.03
CA PHE A 143 7.72 -10.29 -11.66
C PHE A 143 6.28 -10.33 -11.12
N GLY A 144 5.71 -9.14 -10.95
CA GLY A 144 4.31 -8.90 -10.64
C GLY A 144 3.58 -8.27 -11.82
N GLN A 145 2.26 -8.28 -11.74
CA GLN A 145 1.39 -7.62 -12.70
C GLN A 145 0.34 -6.80 -11.94
N ARG A 146 0.08 -5.58 -12.40
CA ARG A 146 -0.96 -4.70 -11.84
C ARG A 146 -1.83 -4.13 -12.94
N GLY A 147 -3.11 -3.95 -12.65
CA GLY A 147 -4.00 -3.20 -13.54
C GLY A 147 -3.67 -1.72 -13.49
N ALA A 148 -3.57 -1.07 -14.64
CA ALA A 148 -3.38 0.37 -14.76
C ALA A 148 -4.67 1.01 -15.26
N CYS A 149 -5.22 1.95 -14.50
CA CYS A 149 -6.43 2.69 -14.87
C CYS A 149 -6.09 4.18 -15.01
N TYR A 150 -6.58 4.82 -16.06
CA TYR A 150 -6.55 6.27 -16.16
C TYR A 150 -7.77 6.86 -15.47
N CYS A 151 -7.52 7.62 -14.41
CA CYS A 151 -8.55 8.21 -13.57
C CYS A 151 -8.53 9.73 -13.69
N VAL A 152 -9.70 10.35 -13.89
CA VAL A 152 -9.86 11.81 -13.86
C VAL A 152 -10.75 12.24 -12.70
N PRO A 153 -10.62 13.50 -12.24
CA PRO A 153 -11.61 14.08 -11.35
C PRO A 153 -13.03 13.94 -11.93
N MET A 154 -14.02 13.73 -11.08
CA MET A 154 -15.41 13.54 -11.50
C MET A 154 -15.88 14.73 -12.35
N PRO A 155 -16.14 14.55 -13.66
CA PRO A 155 -16.51 15.67 -14.52
C PRO A 155 -17.92 16.15 -14.19
N GLY A 156 -18.12 17.47 -14.16
CA GLY A 156 -19.45 18.06 -13.91
C GLY A 156 -20.03 17.70 -12.55
N GLU A 157 -19.18 17.48 -11.54
CA GLU A 157 -19.62 17.13 -10.19
C GLU A 157 -20.56 18.22 -9.64
N SER A 158 -21.82 17.88 -9.51
CA SER A 158 -22.84 18.80 -8.98
C SER A 158 -22.57 19.14 -7.51
N ALA A 159 -23.01 20.31 -7.07
CA ALA A 159 -22.85 20.75 -5.69
C ALA A 159 -23.48 19.79 -4.66
N TRP A 160 -24.59 19.11 -5.00
CA TRP A 160 -25.20 18.13 -4.10
C TRP A 160 -24.36 16.86 -3.96
N ALA A 161 -23.67 16.43 -5.03
CA ALA A 161 -22.76 15.29 -4.99
C ALA A 161 -21.54 15.60 -4.12
N GLN A 162 -20.97 16.80 -4.27
CA GLN A 162 -19.88 17.30 -3.40
C GLN A 162 -20.30 17.33 -1.93
N GLN A 163 -21.51 17.81 -1.64
CA GLN A 163 -22.03 17.84 -0.27
C GLN A 163 -22.26 16.43 0.30
N ALA A 164 -22.80 15.49 -0.49
CA ALA A 164 -22.96 14.11 -0.08
C ALA A 164 -21.61 13.44 0.19
N ALA A 165 -20.63 13.68 -0.68
CA ALA A 165 -19.24 13.26 -0.52
C ALA A 165 -18.60 13.79 0.76
N ALA A 166 -18.76 15.08 1.07
CA ALA A 166 -18.22 15.70 2.28
C ALA A 166 -18.89 15.14 3.55
N ARG A 167 -20.21 14.86 3.50
CA ARG A 167 -20.93 14.21 4.60
C ARG A 167 -20.43 12.80 4.87
N TRP A 168 -20.06 12.06 3.83
CA TRP A 168 -19.55 10.70 3.98
C TRP A 168 -18.24 10.67 4.76
N SER A 169 -17.34 11.64 4.53
CA SER A 169 -16.07 11.74 5.26
C SER A 169 -16.19 12.42 6.62
N SER A 170 -17.36 12.94 6.98
CA SER A 170 -17.58 13.60 8.27
C SER A 170 -17.84 12.57 9.38
N PRO A 171 -17.29 12.76 10.59
CA PRO A 171 -17.69 11.94 11.72
C PRO A 171 -19.20 12.11 11.96
N ALA A 172 -19.87 11.03 12.34
CA ALA A 172 -21.30 11.07 12.66
C ALA A 172 -21.55 12.18 13.70
N PRO A 173 -22.60 13.01 13.54
CA PRO A 173 -22.93 14.01 14.54
C PRO A 173 -23.12 13.32 15.90
N PRO A 174 -22.65 13.92 17.00
CA PRO A 174 -22.84 13.35 18.33
C PRO A 174 -24.33 13.09 18.56
N ALA A 175 -24.65 11.93 19.14
CA ALA A 175 -26.03 11.59 19.47
C ALA A 175 -26.69 12.75 20.23
N PRO A 176 -27.93 13.12 19.91
CA PRO A 176 -28.62 14.18 20.64
C PRO A 176 -28.61 13.83 22.12
N ALA A 177 -28.19 14.78 22.96
CA ALA A 177 -28.17 14.59 24.39
C ALA A 177 -29.58 14.15 24.84
N PRO A 178 -29.70 13.10 25.68
CA PRO A 178 -31.01 12.68 26.17
C PRO A 178 -31.63 13.83 26.98
N GLY A 179 -32.62 14.51 26.41
CA GLY A 179 -33.38 15.58 27.08
C GLY A 179 -33.24 17.00 26.54
N ALA A 180 -32.87 17.23 25.28
CA ALA A 180 -33.16 18.52 24.64
C ALA A 180 -34.68 18.61 24.31
N PRO A 181 -35.37 19.72 24.65
CA PRO A 181 -36.83 19.85 24.57
C PRO A 181 -37.38 19.84 23.15
#